data_AF-A0A1V5X497-F1
#
_entry.id   AF-A0A1V5X497-F1
#
_cell.length_a   1.000
_cell.length_b   1.000
_cell.length_c   1.000
_cell.angle_alpha   90.00
_cell.angle_beta   90.00
_cell.angle_gamma   90.00
#
_symmetry.space_group_name_H-M   'P 1'
#
loop_
_entity.id
_entity.type
_entity.pdbx_description
1 polymer ?
#
loop_
_entity_poly.entity_id
_entity_poly.type
_entity_poly.pdbx_seq_one_letter_code
_entity_poly.pdbx_strand_id
1 'polypeptide(L)'
;MGPTTRVFAATLVTTAVVTMASYVLPEEHAATGVGFAFLAAVYGLVLRGNSSLIREHGLSLGGVLEPGAIVADKLFRDFLRALAWAVGIALVVFPLFWIGFVLWWQPAKPFSFVPPSSYTDEILGQLMVIALPEEAFYRGYLQSALDRAWAPKPDESRKPFRWFGAPLGWSAPVTSAIFALGHFLTEPNPQRLAVFFPSLLFCWLRSRTGGIGAAVLLHAFSNLFSSTLGRGYGLFP
;
A
#
# COMPACT_ATOMS: atom_id res chain seq x y z
N MET A 1 7.51 22.17 16.46
CA MET A 1 7.66 20.75 16.11
C MET A 1 8.48 20.62 14.84
N GLY A 2 9.55 19.82 14.86
CA GLY A 2 10.37 19.55 13.67
C GLY A 2 9.63 18.70 12.62
N PRO A 3 10.17 18.59 11.38
CA PRO A 3 9.53 17.86 10.29
C PRO A 3 9.18 16.41 10.65
N THR A 4 10.13 15.67 11.21
CA THR A 4 9.95 14.28 11.67
C THR A 4 8.82 14.14 12.69
N THR A 5 8.76 15.03 13.69
CA THR A 5 7.72 15.03 14.72
C THR A 5 6.33 15.23 14.12
N ARG A 6 6.19 16.11 13.12
CA ARG A 6 4.89 16.35 12.45
C ARG A 6 4.42 15.11 11.68
N VAL A 7 5.33 14.42 10.99
CA VAL A 7 5.01 13.21 10.24
C VAL A 7 4.53 12.10 11.19
N PHE A 8 5.25 11.86 12.29
CA PHE A 8 4.84 10.85 13.26
C PHE A 8 3.56 11.23 14.01
N ALA A 9 3.34 12.51 14.33
CA ALA A 9 2.10 12.96 14.96
C ALA A 9 0.89 12.74 14.05
N ALA A 10 0.99 13.12 12.77
CA ALA A 10 -0.07 12.84 11.79
C ALA A 10 -0.32 11.33 11.65
N THR A 11 0.76 10.54 11.60
CA THR A 11 0.68 9.08 11.50
C THR A 11 0.01 8.45 12.71
N LEU A 12 0.36 8.89 13.92
CA LEU A 12 -0.25 8.41 15.15
C LEU A 12 -1.75 8.71 15.17
N VAL A 13 -2.15 9.93 14.80
CA VAL A 13 -3.57 10.32 14.74
C VAL A 13 -4.32 9.48 13.70
N THR A 14 -3.79 9.34 12.48
CA THR A 14 -4.43 8.52 11.44
C THR A 14 -4.56 7.07 11.88
N THR A 15 -3.50 6.46 12.43
CA THR A 15 -3.54 5.08 12.93
C THR A 15 -4.56 4.93 14.05
N ALA A 16 -4.65 5.87 14.99
CA ALA A 16 -5.63 5.83 16.06
C ALA A 16 -7.07 5.91 15.53
N VAL A 17 -7.34 6.79 14.56
CA VAL A 17 -8.67 6.94 13.94
C VAL A 17 -9.04 5.68 13.15
N VAL A 18 -8.13 5.13 12.35
CA VAL A 18 -8.34 3.90 11.58
C VAL A 18 -8.60 2.71 12.51
N THR A 19 -7.79 2.58 13.56
CA THR A 19 -7.96 1.51 14.57
C THR A 19 -9.31 1.65 15.26
N MET A 20 -9.69 2.86 15.69
CA MET A 20 -11.00 3.08 16.29
C MET A 20 -12.13 2.74 15.31
N ALA A 21 -12.03 3.15 14.05
CA ALA A 21 -13.02 2.86 13.02
C ALA A 21 -13.20 1.34 12.80
N SER A 22 -12.12 0.55 12.88
CA SER A 22 -12.21 -0.91 12.71
C SER A 22 -12.93 -1.61 13.86
N TYR A 23 -12.98 -1.02 15.06
CA TYR A 23 -13.67 -1.60 16.22
C TYR A 23 -15.10 -1.05 16.42
N VAL A 24 -15.35 0.20 16.03
CA VAL A 24 -16.62 0.88 16.32
C VAL A 24 -17.65 0.64 15.22
N LEU A 25 -17.21 0.51 13.96
CA LEU A 25 -18.13 0.30 12.84
C LEU A 25 -18.56 -1.17 12.75
N PRO A 26 -19.78 -1.44 12.25
CA PRO A 26 -20.19 -2.80 11.90
C PRO A 26 -19.19 -3.47 10.97
N GLU A 27 -19.02 -4.79 11.09
CA GLU A 27 -18.03 -5.58 10.32
C GLU A 27 -18.15 -5.35 8.80
N GLU A 28 -19.39 -5.30 8.29
CA GLU A 28 -19.72 -5.01 6.88
C GLU A 28 -19.31 -3.61 6.39
N HIS A 29 -19.04 -2.68 7.31
CA HIS A 29 -18.69 -1.29 7.02
C HIS A 29 -17.29 -0.91 7.52
N ALA A 30 -16.64 -1.76 8.31
CA ALA A 30 -15.34 -1.48 8.92
C ALA A 30 -14.27 -1.16 7.86
N ALA A 31 -14.13 -1.99 6.82
CA ALA A 31 -13.16 -1.77 5.74
C ALA A 31 -13.41 -0.44 5.02
N THR A 32 -14.67 -0.13 4.71
CA THR A 32 -15.08 1.11 4.07
C THR A 32 -14.73 2.32 4.93
N GLY A 33 -15.05 2.30 6.22
CA GLY A 33 -14.73 3.38 7.15
C GLY A 33 -13.23 3.60 7.32
N VAL A 34 -12.45 2.52 7.40
CA VAL A 34 -10.98 2.57 7.43
C VAL A 34 -10.41 3.21 6.16
N GLY A 35 -10.88 2.75 4.99
CA GLY A 35 -10.47 3.33 3.70
C GLY A 35 -10.77 4.83 3.61
N PHE A 36 -11.97 5.25 4.02
CA PHE A 36 -12.32 6.68 4.07
C PHE A 36 -11.45 7.47 5.04
N ALA A 37 -11.12 6.93 6.21
CA ALA A 37 -10.24 7.61 7.17
C ALA A 37 -8.84 7.84 6.60
N PHE A 38 -8.28 6.85 5.89
CA PHE A 38 -7.01 7.03 5.18
C PHE A 38 -7.10 8.09 4.08
N LEU A 39 -8.14 8.04 3.23
CA LEU A 39 -8.32 9.04 2.16
C LEU A 39 -8.52 10.45 2.71
N ALA A 40 -9.28 10.61 3.80
CA ALA A 40 -9.48 11.90 4.46
C ALA A 40 -8.15 12.45 5.01
N ALA A 41 -7.33 11.59 5.62
CA ALA A 41 -6.00 11.98 6.08
C ALA A 41 -5.11 12.41 4.89
N VAL A 42 -5.03 11.62 3.83
CA VAL A 42 -4.25 11.94 2.63
C VAL A 42 -4.74 13.23 1.96
N TYR A 43 -6.05 13.46 1.93
CA TYR A 43 -6.62 14.70 1.41
C TYR A 43 -6.15 15.92 2.22
N GLY A 44 -6.28 15.86 3.55
CA GLY A 44 -5.86 16.93 4.45
C GLY A 44 -4.35 17.16 4.51
N LEU A 45 -3.55 16.12 4.29
CA LEU A 45 -2.09 16.18 4.39
C LEU A 45 -1.42 16.55 3.06
N VAL A 46 -2.00 16.13 1.93
CA VAL A 46 -1.36 16.23 0.61
C VAL A 46 -2.28 16.79 -0.48
N LEU A 47 -3.45 16.19 -0.71
CA LEU A 47 -4.22 16.46 -1.94
C LEU A 47 -4.85 17.85 -2.00
N ARG A 48 -5.10 18.50 -0.85
CA ARG A 48 -5.51 19.92 -0.80
C ARG A 48 -4.37 20.91 -1.15
N GLY A 49 -3.16 20.41 -1.36
CA GLY A 49 -1.98 21.18 -1.73
C GLY A 49 -1.90 21.48 -3.23
N ASN A 50 -0.71 21.87 -3.68
CA ASN A 50 -0.44 22.12 -5.10
C ASN A 50 0.01 20.85 -5.85
N SER A 51 0.02 20.92 -7.19
CA SER A 51 0.40 19.78 -8.04
C SER A 51 1.85 19.31 -7.80
N SER A 52 2.76 20.18 -7.37
CA SER A 52 4.14 19.77 -7.02
C SER A 52 4.14 18.83 -5.83
N LEU A 53 3.43 19.20 -4.76
CA LEU A 53 3.31 18.39 -3.56
C LEU A 53 2.67 17.03 -3.87
N ILE A 54 1.62 17.00 -4.67
CA ILE A 54 0.93 15.77 -5.08
C ILE A 54 1.88 14.86 -5.87
N ARG A 55 2.67 15.42 -6.81
CA ARG A 55 3.65 14.66 -7.60
C ARG A 55 4.83 14.17 -6.76
N GLU A 56 5.34 14.96 -5.84
CA GLU A 56 6.40 14.55 -4.90
C GLU A 56 5.99 13.34 -4.06
N HIS A 57 4.72 13.29 -3.62
CA HIS A 57 4.16 12.14 -2.92
C HIS A 57 3.71 11.02 -3.88
N GLY A 58 3.86 11.16 -5.20
CA GLY A 58 3.54 10.11 -6.17
C GLY A 58 2.05 9.81 -6.26
N LEU A 59 1.22 10.74 -5.80
CA LEU A 59 -0.23 10.66 -5.78
C LEU A 59 -0.87 11.20 -7.07
N SER A 60 -0.08 11.61 -8.05
CA SER A 60 -0.59 12.15 -9.32
C SER A 60 -1.56 11.20 -10.04
N LEU A 61 -1.27 9.89 -10.05
CA LEU A 61 -2.04 8.86 -10.76
C LEU A 61 -2.38 9.27 -12.21
N GLY A 62 -1.35 9.58 -13.01
CA GLY A 62 -1.56 10.03 -14.38
C GLY A 62 -2.08 11.46 -14.52
N GLY A 63 -2.12 12.24 -13.43
CA GLY A 63 -2.67 13.59 -13.36
C GLY A 63 -4.12 13.66 -12.84
N VAL A 64 -4.75 12.52 -12.54
CA VAL A 64 -6.14 12.47 -12.07
C VAL A 64 -6.36 13.22 -10.76
N LEU A 65 -5.37 13.21 -9.86
CA LEU A 65 -5.46 13.91 -8.58
C LEU A 65 -4.78 15.29 -8.60
N GLU A 66 -4.30 15.76 -9.76
CA GLU A 66 -3.70 17.09 -9.88
C GLU A 66 -4.77 18.15 -10.26
N PRO A 67 -4.68 19.38 -9.75
CA PRO A 67 -5.45 20.51 -10.26
C PRO A 67 -5.05 20.81 -11.72
N GLY A 68 -5.84 20.36 -12.68
CA GLY A 68 -5.57 20.54 -14.12
C GLY A 68 -6.40 19.62 -15.02
N ALA A 69 -6.22 19.78 -16.33
CA ALA A 69 -6.87 18.91 -17.31
C ALA A 69 -6.22 17.51 -17.33
N ILE A 70 -7.05 16.48 -17.38
CA ILE A 70 -6.58 15.10 -17.49
C ILE A 70 -6.06 14.88 -18.91
N VAL A 71 -4.82 14.42 -19.03
CA VAL A 71 -4.20 14.04 -20.30
C VAL A 71 -4.29 12.53 -20.45
N ALA A 72 -5.24 12.06 -21.27
CA ALA A 72 -5.54 10.63 -21.42
C ALA A 72 -4.30 9.78 -21.76
N ASP A 73 -3.45 10.25 -22.68
CA ASP A 73 -2.23 9.53 -23.07
C ASP A 73 -1.22 9.37 -21.93
N LYS A 74 -1.13 10.37 -21.03
CA LYS A 74 -0.27 10.29 -19.85
C LYS A 74 -0.85 9.27 -18.87
N LEU A 75 -2.14 9.38 -18.58
CA LEU A 75 -2.85 8.46 -17.70
C LEU A 75 -2.71 7.00 -18.16
N PHE A 76 -2.94 6.74 -19.44
CA PHE A 76 -2.86 5.40 -20.00
C PHE A 76 -1.44 4.83 -19.93
N ARG A 77 -0.41 5.63 -20.27
CA ARG A 77 1.00 5.20 -20.17
C ARG A 77 1.42 4.91 -18.73
N ASP A 78 1.03 5.76 -17.79
CA ASP A 78 1.32 5.56 -16.37
C ASP A 78 0.63 4.31 -15.83
N PHE A 79 -0.63 4.08 -16.23
CA PHE A 79 -1.37 2.86 -15.92
C PHE A 79 -0.69 1.61 -16.48
N LEU A 80 -0.36 1.58 -17.78
CA LEU A 80 0.31 0.43 -18.39
C LEU A 80 1.67 0.15 -17.75
N ARG A 81 2.43 1.20 -17.42
CA ARG A 81 3.72 1.05 -16.70
C ARG A 81 3.50 0.46 -15.32
N ALA A 82 2.52 0.96 -14.56
CA ALA A 82 2.19 0.44 -13.24
C ALA A 82 1.75 -1.03 -13.31
N LEU A 83 0.91 -1.37 -14.29
CA LEU A 83 0.45 -2.74 -14.53
C LEU A 83 1.61 -3.66 -14.90
N ALA A 84 2.50 -3.24 -15.80
CA ALA A 84 3.66 -4.03 -16.20
C ALA A 84 4.58 -4.34 -15.00
N TRP A 85 4.82 -3.36 -14.13
CA TRP A 85 5.58 -3.58 -12.89
C TRP A 85 4.87 -4.54 -11.93
N ALA A 86 3.56 -4.33 -11.70
CA ALA A 86 2.79 -5.17 -10.80
C ALA A 86 2.73 -6.62 -11.27
N VAL A 87 2.43 -6.85 -12.57
CA VAL A 87 2.40 -8.19 -13.18
C VAL A 87 3.78 -8.82 -13.17
N GLY A 88 4.83 -8.09 -13.58
CA GLY A 88 6.20 -8.61 -13.61
C GLY A 88 6.68 -9.07 -12.23
N ILE A 89 6.35 -8.32 -11.18
CA ILE A 89 6.69 -8.70 -9.80
C ILE A 89 5.80 -9.85 -9.31
N ALA A 90 4.50 -9.83 -9.59
CA ALA A 90 3.58 -10.90 -9.21
C ALA A 90 3.99 -12.25 -9.81
N LEU A 91 4.43 -12.30 -11.07
CA LEU A 91 4.91 -13.52 -11.73
C LEU A 91 6.12 -14.15 -11.03
N VAL A 92 6.92 -13.37 -10.33
CA VAL A 92 8.07 -13.85 -9.55
C VAL A 92 7.66 -14.19 -8.12
N VAL A 93 6.91 -13.30 -7.47
CA VAL A 93 6.60 -13.39 -6.04
C VAL A 93 5.50 -14.40 -5.76
N PHE A 94 4.46 -14.50 -6.59
CA PHE A 94 3.29 -15.31 -6.29
C PHE A 94 3.58 -16.82 -6.29
N PRO A 95 4.38 -17.39 -7.22
CA PRO A 95 4.79 -18.79 -7.12
C PRO A 95 5.55 -19.09 -5.83
N LEU A 96 6.49 -18.22 -5.43
CA LEU A 96 7.25 -18.37 -4.19
C LEU A 96 6.35 -18.24 -2.96
N PHE A 97 5.43 -17.27 -2.97
CA PHE A 97 4.43 -17.09 -1.93
C PHE A 97 3.53 -18.31 -1.81
N TRP A 98 3.07 -18.88 -2.92
CA TRP A 98 2.23 -20.08 -2.91
C TRP A 98 2.94 -21.29 -2.31
N ILE A 99 4.21 -21.51 -2.66
CA ILE A 99 5.03 -22.56 -2.05
C ILE A 99 5.12 -22.32 -0.52
N GLY A 100 5.47 -21.10 -0.11
CA GLY A 100 5.52 -20.74 1.31
C GLY A 100 4.18 -20.93 2.02
N PHE A 101 3.07 -20.57 1.36
CA PHE A 101 1.71 -20.73 1.86
C PHE A 101 1.39 -22.20 2.14
N VAL A 102 1.67 -23.10 1.18
CA VAL A 102 1.42 -24.54 1.34
C VAL A 102 2.29 -25.13 2.45
N LEU A 103 3.58 -24.76 2.51
CA LEU A 103 4.50 -25.25 3.53
C LEU A 103 4.11 -24.77 4.94
N TRP A 104 3.63 -23.54 5.06
CA TRP A 104 3.25 -22.93 6.33
C TRP A 104 1.88 -23.43 6.83
N TRP A 105 0.86 -23.38 5.98
CA TRP A 105 -0.51 -23.71 6.37
C TRP A 105 -0.84 -25.20 6.33
N GLN A 106 -0.04 -26.00 5.62
CA GLN A 106 -0.22 -27.45 5.47
C GLN A 106 -1.69 -27.83 5.18
N PRO A 107 -2.29 -27.30 4.10
CA PRO A 107 -3.72 -27.48 3.84
C PRO A 107 -4.07 -28.97 3.69
N ALA A 108 -5.10 -29.41 4.39
CA ALA A 108 -5.52 -30.82 4.39
C ALA A 108 -6.19 -31.25 3.08
N LYS A 109 -6.71 -30.30 2.30
CA LYS A 109 -7.40 -30.56 1.03
C LYS A 109 -6.51 -30.17 -0.16
N PRO A 110 -6.62 -30.87 -1.30
CA PRO A 110 -6.02 -30.39 -2.53
C PRO A 110 -6.65 -29.06 -2.95
N PHE A 111 -5.91 -28.26 -3.71
CA PHE A 111 -6.43 -27.00 -4.23
C PHE A 111 -7.61 -27.29 -5.18
N SER A 112 -8.72 -26.59 -4.95
CA SER A 112 -9.85 -26.53 -5.87
C SER A 112 -10.23 -25.07 -6.08
N PHE A 113 -10.46 -24.63 -7.31
CA PHE A 113 -10.81 -23.23 -7.53
C PHE A 113 -12.24 -22.95 -7.03
N VAL A 114 -12.35 -22.04 -6.06
CA VAL A 114 -13.63 -21.55 -5.53
C VAL A 114 -13.78 -20.07 -5.90
N PRO A 115 -14.71 -19.72 -6.81
CA PRO A 115 -14.92 -18.33 -7.21
C PRO A 115 -15.52 -17.52 -6.05
N PRO A 116 -15.27 -16.19 -5.99
CA PRO A 116 -16.00 -15.32 -5.08
C PRO A 116 -17.49 -15.24 -5.46
N SER A 117 -18.32 -14.79 -4.53
CA SER A 117 -19.74 -14.50 -4.78
C SER A 117 -19.94 -13.42 -5.84
N SER A 118 -19.03 -12.44 -5.89
CA SER A 118 -19.03 -11.35 -6.87
C SER A 118 -17.59 -10.94 -7.17
N TYR A 119 -17.14 -11.16 -8.41
CA TYR A 119 -15.82 -10.72 -8.86
C TYR A 119 -15.69 -9.20 -8.85
N THR A 120 -16.75 -8.50 -9.23
CA THR A 120 -16.75 -7.03 -9.30
C THR A 120 -16.56 -6.43 -7.92
N ASP A 121 -17.31 -6.90 -6.93
CA ASP A 121 -17.23 -6.37 -5.57
C ASP A 121 -15.88 -6.71 -4.93
N GLU A 122 -15.36 -7.92 -5.17
CA GLU A 122 -14.06 -8.30 -4.65
C GLU A 122 -12.93 -7.47 -5.26
N ILE A 123 -12.92 -7.30 -6.59
CA ILE A 123 -11.88 -6.53 -7.29
C ILE A 123 -11.97 -5.04 -6.91
N LEU A 124 -13.16 -4.44 -6.95
CA LEU A 124 -13.35 -3.03 -6.62
C LEU A 124 -13.10 -2.76 -5.14
N GLY A 125 -13.53 -3.65 -4.25
CA GLY A 125 -13.25 -3.56 -2.82
C GLY A 125 -11.74 -3.58 -2.55
N GLN A 126 -11.02 -4.55 -3.12
CA GLN A 126 -9.58 -4.63 -2.94
C GLN A 126 -8.83 -3.45 -3.54
N LEU A 127 -9.24 -2.96 -4.71
CA LEU A 127 -8.57 -1.83 -5.36
C LEU A 127 -8.90 -0.48 -4.70
N MET A 128 -10.18 -0.16 -4.54
CA MET A 128 -10.65 1.19 -4.20
C MET A 128 -10.85 1.39 -2.70
N VAL A 129 -11.24 0.34 -1.96
CA VAL A 129 -11.53 0.45 -0.52
C VAL A 129 -10.30 0.13 0.33
N ILE A 130 -9.46 -0.81 -0.13
CA ILE A 130 -8.29 -1.28 0.65
C ILE A 130 -6.99 -0.73 0.07
N ALA A 131 -6.57 -1.19 -1.11
CA ALA A 131 -5.24 -0.93 -1.64
C ALA A 131 -4.99 0.55 -1.93
N LEU A 132 -5.90 1.23 -2.62
CA LEU A 132 -5.72 2.64 -2.96
C LEU A 132 -5.58 3.54 -1.71
N PRO A 133 -6.49 3.50 -0.71
CA PRO A 133 -6.36 4.31 0.49
C PRO A 133 -5.08 4.01 1.28
N GLU A 134 -4.76 2.73 1.47
CA GLU A 134 -3.58 2.33 2.23
C GLU A 134 -2.29 2.76 1.51
N GLU A 135 -2.15 2.46 0.21
CA GLU A 135 -0.95 2.87 -0.52
C GLU A 135 -0.83 4.39 -0.64
N ALA A 136 -1.95 5.11 -0.76
CA ALA A 136 -1.94 6.57 -0.75
C ALA A 136 -1.41 7.13 0.57
N PHE A 137 -1.78 6.52 1.70
CA PHE A 137 -1.27 6.95 3.00
C PHE A 137 0.17 6.49 3.24
N TYR A 138 0.46 5.21 3.12
CA TYR A 138 1.76 4.66 3.51
C TYR A 138 2.87 4.98 2.51
N ARG A 139 2.65 4.74 1.21
CA ARG A 139 3.68 4.93 0.15
C ARG A 139 3.60 6.33 -0.43
N GLY A 140 2.40 6.88 -0.52
CA GLY A 140 2.16 8.24 -0.94
C GLY A 140 2.65 9.23 0.10
N TYR A 141 1.94 9.34 1.23
CA TYR A 141 2.24 10.28 2.30
C TYR A 141 3.45 9.90 3.16
N LEU A 142 3.37 8.83 3.96
CA LEU A 142 4.29 8.54 5.06
C LEU A 142 5.72 8.32 4.57
N GLN A 143 5.92 7.42 3.60
CA GLN A 143 7.23 7.15 3.02
C GLN A 143 7.87 8.43 2.45
N SER A 144 7.16 9.14 1.57
CA SER A 144 7.68 10.36 0.94
C SER A 144 7.93 11.49 1.94
N ALA A 145 7.13 11.59 3.00
CA ALA A 145 7.31 12.58 4.05
C ALA A 145 8.54 12.26 4.93
N LEU A 146 8.77 10.98 5.26
CA LEU A 146 9.98 10.55 5.97
C LEU A 146 11.23 10.70 5.11
N ASP A 147 11.17 10.36 3.82
CA ASP A 147 12.29 10.57 2.88
C ASP A 147 12.72 12.03 2.85
N ARG A 148 11.78 12.98 2.86
CA ARG A 148 12.07 14.41 2.92
C ARG A 148 12.58 14.85 4.29
N ALA A 149 11.97 14.36 5.37
CA ALA A 149 12.37 14.72 6.74
C ALA A 149 13.77 14.20 7.10
N TRP A 150 14.20 13.10 6.48
CA TRP A 150 15.50 12.45 6.70
C TRP A 150 16.47 12.62 5.54
N ALA A 151 16.16 13.50 4.58
CA ALA A 151 17.08 13.83 3.51
C ALA A 151 18.39 14.38 4.10
N PRO A 152 19.56 13.95 3.60
CA PRO A 152 20.85 14.48 4.03
C PRO A 152 20.89 16.00 3.90
N LYS A 153 21.63 16.67 4.79
CA LYS A 153 21.85 18.12 4.68
C LYS A 153 22.64 18.43 3.39
N PRO A 154 22.51 19.64 2.82
CA PRO A 154 23.23 20.01 1.60
C PRO A 154 24.75 19.85 1.65
N ASP A 155 25.37 19.88 2.83
CA ASP A 155 26.83 19.66 3.00
C ASP A 155 27.22 18.17 3.16
N GLU A 156 26.26 17.31 3.49
CA GLU A 156 26.44 15.87 3.61
C GLU A 156 26.14 15.20 2.27
N SER A 157 27.17 15.04 1.44
CA SER A 157 27.08 14.37 0.14
C SER A 157 26.93 12.83 0.24
N ARG A 158 26.06 12.34 1.12
CA ARG A 158 25.79 10.90 1.24
C ARG A 158 24.84 10.46 0.13
N LYS A 159 25.37 9.69 -0.83
CA LYS A 159 24.53 9.06 -1.86
C LYS A 159 23.52 8.12 -1.20
N PRO A 160 22.22 8.17 -1.59
CA PRO A 160 21.23 7.25 -1.04
C PRO A 160 21.60 5.82 -1.42
N PHE A 161 21.38 4.88 -0.49
CA PHE A 161 21.51 3.46 -0.78
C PHE A 161 20.54 3.10 -1.92
N ARG A 162 21.03 2.35 -2.91
CA ARG A 162 20.23 1.93 -4.07
C ARG A 162 20.14 0.42 -4.09
N TRP A 163 18.91 -0.07 -4.21
CA TRP A 163 18.63 -1.49 -4.36
C TRP A 163 17.87 -1.71 -5.68
N PHE A 164 18.42 -2.53 -6.57
CA PHE A 164 17.90 -2.76 -7.93
C PHE A 164 17.44 -1.48 -8.66
N GLY A 165 18.24 -0.41 -8.55
CA GLY A 165 18.01 0.87 -9.22
C GLY A 165 17.05 1.84 -8.52
N ALA A 166 16.42 1.46 -7.41
CA ALA A 166 15.57 2.35 -6.61
C ALA A 166 16.35 2.92 -5.40
N PRO A 167 16.25 4.23 -5.11
CA PRO A 167 16.77 4.78 -3.86
C PRO A 167 15.91 4.29 -2.68
N LEU A 168 16.54 3.73 -1.65
CA LEU A 168 15.89 3.28 -0.44
C LEU A 168 16.63 3.84 0.78
N GLY A 169 15.91 4.62 1.58
CA GLY A 169 16.36 5.10 2.88
C GLY A 169 15.69 4.35 4.03
N TRP A 170 15.90 4.84 5.25
CA TRP A 170 15.25 4.34 6.46
C TRP A 170 13.73 4.52 6.47
N SER A 171 13.18 5.36 5.58
CA SER A 171 11.74 5.55 5.39
C SER A 171 11.03 4.24 5.07
N ALA A 172 11.63 3.36 4.28
CA ALA A 172 11.02 2.11 3.84
C ALA A 172 10.79 1.10 4.99
N PRO A 173 11.80 0.71 5.79
CA PRO A 173 11.57 -0.19 6.93
C PRO A 173 10.68 0.45 8.00
N VAL A 174 10.78 1.76 8.24
CA VAL A 174 9.91 2.43 9.23
C VAL A 174 8.46 2.48 8.77
N THR A 175 8.20 2.86 7.52
CA THR A 175 6.86 2.82 6.91
C THR A 175 6.30 1.40 6.97
N SER A 176 7.13 0.39 6.67
CA SER A 176 6.72 -1.02 6.70
C SER A 176 6.39 -1.50 8.11
N ALA A 177 7.16 -1.09 9.11
CA ALA A 177 6.89 -1.40 10.52
C ALA A 177 5.57 -0.78 11.00
N ILE A 178 5.32 0.49 10.65
CA ILE A 178 4.08 1.18 11.01
C ILE A 178 2.88 0.56 10.29
N PHE A 179 3.04 0.16 9.03
CA PHE A 179 2.01 -0.55 8.26
C PHE A 179 1.61 -1.87 8.92
N ALA A 180 2.61 -2.69 9.28
CA ALA A 180 2.40 -3.95 9.98
C ALA A 180 1.78 -3.76 11.37
N LEU A 181 2.23 -2.76 12.12
CA LEU A 181 1.65 -2.42 13.41
C LEU A 181 0.18 -2.00 13.28
N GLY A 182 -0.16 -1.19 12.26
CA GLY A 182 -1.56 -0.83 11.97
C GLY A 182 -2.45 -2.05 11.78
N HIS A 183 -1.99 -3.04 11.00
CA HIS A 183 -2.72 -4.30 10.78
C HIS A 183 -2.90 -5.12 12.07
N PHE A 184 -1.90 -5.15 12.93
CA PHE A 184 -2.00 -5.80 14.24
C PHE A 184 -2.94 -5.05 15.20
N LEU A 185 -2.99 -3.72 15.13
CA LEU A 185 -3.88 -2.93 15.98
C LEU A 185 -5.35 -3.06 15.57
N THR A 186 -5.64 -3.17 14.26
CA THR A 186 -7.01 -3.37 13.75
C THR A 186 -7.50 -4.80 13.96
N GLU A 187 -6.59 -5.77 13.95
CA GLU A 187 -6.88 -7.17 14.27
C GLU A 187 -5.72 -7.77 15.09
N PRO A 188 -5.90 -8.00 16.41
CA PRO A 188 -4.85 -8.46 17.34
C PRO A 188 -4.36 -9.90 17.13
N ASN A 189 -3.89 -10.22 15.92
CA ASN A 189 -3.31 -11.50 15.54
C ASN A 189 -1.85 -11.28 15.11
N PRO A 190 -0.85 -11.88 15.79
CA PRO A 190 0.57 -11.72 15.44
C PRO A 190 0.92 -12.04 13.98
N GLN A 191 0.15 -12.91 13.31
CA GLN A 191 0.35 -13.22 11.89
C GLN A 191 0.14 -11.98 11.00
N ARG A 192 -0.68 -11.01 11.44
CA ARG A 192 -0.90 -9.75 10.73
C ARG A 192 0.37 -8.90 10.63
N LEU A 193 1.37 -9.11 11.48
CA LEU A 193 2.66 -8.43 11.38
C LEU A 193 3.47 -8.85 10.14
N ALA A 194 3.17 -10.01 9.54
CA ALA A 194 3.89 -10.52 8.37
C ALA A 194 3.76 -9.60 7.14
N VAL A 195 2.74 -8.73 7.08
CA VAL A 195 2.59 -7.73 6.02
C VAL A 195 3.74 -6.71 5.98
N PHE A 196 4.60 -6.69 7.00
CA PHE A 196 5.89 -5.98 6.98
C PHE A 196 6.71 -6.31 5.73
N PHE A 197 6.82 -7.59 5.36
CA PHE A 197 7.66 -8.03 4.25
C PHE A 197 7.16 -7.58 2.87
N PRO A 198 5.90 -7.82 2.46
CA PRO A 198 5.39 -7.27 1.21
C PRO A 198 5.37 -5.73 1.24
N SER A 199 5.24 -5.12 2.42
CA SER A 199 5.30 -3.66 2.54
C SER A 199 6.66 -3.06 2.13
N LEU A 200 7.76 -3.74 2.41
CA LEU A 200 9.09 -3.35 1.93
C LEU A 200 9.16 -3.34 0.40
N LEU A 201 8.57 -4.35 -0.24
CA LEU A 201 8.48 -4.44 -1.70
C LEU A 201 7.62 -3.31 -2.28
N PHE A 202 6.53 -2.94 -1.62
CA PHE A 202 5.68 -1.81 -2.04
C PHE A 202 6.42 -0.47 -1.88
N CYS A 203 7.21 -0.30 -0.80
CA CYS A 203 8.09 0.86 -0.64
C CYS A 203 9.14 0.93 -1.75
N TRP A 204 9.75 -0.20 -2.12
CA TRP A 204 10.68 -0.28 -3.23
C TRP A 204 10.02 0.06 -4.56
N LEU A 205 8.83 -0.47 -4.85
CA LEU A 205 8.07 -0.16 -6.07
C LEU A 205 7.76 1.34 -6.16
N ARG A 206 7.34 1.95 -5.06
CA ARG A 206 7.09 3.40 -4.98
C ARG A 206 8.35 4.19 -5.34
N SER A 207 9.49 3.85 -4.75
CA SER A 207 10.79 4.47 -5.05
C SER A 207 11.27 4.21 -6.48
N ARG A 208 10.98 3.02 -7.03
CA ARG A 208 11.42 2.61 -8.37
C ARG A 208 10.62 3.29 -9.48
N THR A 209 9.31 3.45 -9.28
CA THR A 209 8.36 3.88 -10.30
C THR A 209 7.99 5.35 -10.21
N GLY A 210 8.19 6.00 -9.06
CA GLY A 210 7.86 7.41 -8.90
C GLY A 210 6.37 7.71 -8.66
N GLY A 211 5.50 6.69 -8.63
CA GLY A 211 4.10 6.81 -8.20
C GLY A 211 3.64 5.63 -7.34
N ILE A 212 2.42 5.69 -6.80
CA ILE A 212 1.84 4.60 -6.01
C ILE A 212 1.12 3.53 -6.86
N GLY A 213 0.83 3.80 -8.14
CA GLY A 213 -0.04 2.93 -8.95
C GLY A 213 0.42 1.46 -9.04
N ALA A 214 1.73 1.22 -9.17
CA ALA A 214 2.27 -0.14 -9.19
C ALA A 214 2.11 -0.85 -7.84
N ALA A 215 2.26 -0.12 -6.73
CA ALA A 215 2.04 -0.65 -5.39
C ALA A 215 0.55 -0.95 -5.15
N VAL A 216 -0.36 -0.06 -5.60
CA VAL A 216 -1.82 -0.27 -5.50
C VAL A 216 -2.24 -1.56 -6.22
N LEU A 217 -1.80 -1.72 -7.47
CA LEU A 217 -2.14 -2.90 -8.26
C LEU A 217 -1.55 -4.17 -7.65
N LEU A 218 -0.27 -4.18 -7.27
CA LEU A 218 0.36 -5.35 -6.68
C LEU A 218 -0.26 -5.72 -5.33
N HIS A 219 -0.60 -4.72 -4.50
CA HIS A 219 -1.29 -4.94 -3.23
C HIS A 219 -2.65 -5.62 -3.48
N ALA A 220 -3.50 -5.04 -4.34
CA ALA A 220 -4.79 -5.66 -4.66
C ALA A 220 -4.64 -7.09 -5.22
N PHE A 221 -3.68 -7.31 -6.13
CA PHE A 221 -3.38 -8.64 -6.65
C PHE A 221 -2.96 -9.61 -5.54
N SER A 222 -2.18 -9.14 -4.57
CA SER A 222 -1.69 -9.98 -3.47
C SER A 222 -2.84 -10.39 -2.54
N ASN A 223 -3.76 -9.48 -2.25
CA ASN A 223 -4.96 -9.79 -1.45
C ASN A 223 -5.89 -10.75 -2.18
N LEU A 224 -6.17 -10.49 -3.47
CA LEU A 224 -6.98 -11.39 -4.31
C LEU A 224 -6.36 -12.79 -4.42
N PHE A 225 -5.04 -12.86 -4.60
CA PHE A 225 -4.33 -14.14 -4.69
C PHE A 225 -4.37 -14.90 -3.37
N SER A 226 -4.08 -14.24 -2.24
CA SER A 226 -4.14 -14.84 -0.90
C SER A 226 -5.56 -15.33 -0.56
N SER A 227 -6.58 -14.52 -0.86
CA SER A 227 -8.00 -14.87 -0.71
C SER A 227 -8.37 -16.10 -1.55
N THR A 228 -7.92 -16.14 -2.80
CA THR A 228 -8.15 -17.28 -3.71
C THR A 228 -7.49 -18.56 -3.21
N LEU A 229 -6.25 -18.49 -2.71
CA LEU A 229 -5.58 -19.64 -2.11
C LEU A 229 -6.34 -20.15 -0.89
N GLY A 230 -6.71 -19.25 0.03
CA GLY A 230 -7.39 -19.66 1.25
C GLY A 230 -8.78 -20.25 1.02
N ARG A 231 -9.59 -19.69 0.11
CA ARG A 231 -10.84 -20.32 -0.33
C ARG A 231 -10.59 -21.67 -1.00
N GLY A 232 -9.62 -21.72 -1.91
CA GLY A 232 -9.38 -22.91 -2.71
C GLY A 232 -8.81 -24.11 -1.95
N TYR A 233 -8.11 -23.85 -0.84
CA TYR A 233 -7.66 -24.86 0.12
C TYR A 233 -8.65 -25.11 1.26
N GLY A 234 -9.76 -24.35 1.33
CA GLY A 234 -10.76 -24.46 2.39
C GLY A 234 -10.26 -24.02 3.77
N LEU A 235 -9.34 -23.04 3.82
CA LEU A 235 -8.82 -22.42 5.04
C LEU A 235 -9.67 -21.23 5.50
N PHE A 236 -10.38 -20.61 4.56
CA PHE A 236 -11.40 -19.59 4.83
C PHE A 236 -12.78 -20.13 4.45
N PRO A 237 -13.86 -19.66 5.09
CA PRO A 237 -15.22 -19.91 4.60
C PRO A 237 -15.44 -19.44 3.16
#